data_AF-A0A1M3D0R4-F1
#
_entry.id   AF-A0A1M3D0R4-F1
#
_cell.length_a   1.000
_cell.length_b   1.000
_cell.length_c   1.000
_cell.angle_alpha   90.00
_cell.angle_beta   90.00
_cell.angle_gamma   90.00
#
_symmetry.space_group_name_H-M   'P 1'
#
loop_
_entity.id
_entity.type
_entity.pdbx_description
1 polymer ?
#
loop_
_entity_poly.entity_id
_entity_poly.type
_entity_poly.pdbx_seq_one_letter_code
_entity_poly.pdbx_strand_id
1 'polypeptide(L)'
;MYKPIKIERDMKKVIILVAILAVSCKGLTILDEGSATLLLTISNESVVTKLSAAELPDTNSLNLIIWSESDTIYQGLYGAKPGELKVEPGVYFVELFSSRHTAPAFDSPSWGDFREITLSSGGVTPLELILSQINSGIKLVFSPEFTAKYSQYQPEIYSGNGASDYPGLGAAIYAYSESRYLYLKPGRFYARLKPLSESSAHIPLFSKTLIAKEMLEVAIGLAPGDSGALSGKITVDTTSMWKKDTVVIDGNDGSVQSKAIHTERLSEFEGMKIWVKGYIVGGDISSDTIRFTPPFVKASHMAIAADPSERLRVKCFGVNLPSGKIQDQFSLVAFPGNVGKRVWVKGTVVPSYLGGRGINPVTEVVVE
;
A
#
# COMPACT_ATOMS: atom_id res chain seq x y z
N MET A 1 53.53 -58.98 -32.80
CA MET A 1 53.04 -60.30 -32.35
C MET A 1 51.75 -60.59 -33.10
N TYR A 2 51.69 -61.76 -33.72
CA TYR A 2 50.61 -62.48 -34.39
C TYR A 2 49.27 -61.81 -34.76
N LYS A 3 48.91 -62.10 -36.01
CA LYS A 3 47.69 -61.80 -36.77
C LYS A 3 46.55 -62.80 -36.38
N PRO A 4 45.39 -62.83 -37.06
CA PRO A 4 44.01 -62.62 -36.56
C PRO A 4 43.15 -63.90 -36.57
N ILE A 5 41.85 -63.82 -36.21
CA ILE A 5 40.76 -64.67 -36.78
C ILE A 5 39.46 -63.84 -36.68
N LYS A 6 38.69 -63.43 -37.72
CA LYS A 6 38.06 -64.03 -38.94
C LYS A 6 36.63 -64.60 -38.70
N ILE A 7 35.63 -63.99 -39.36
CA ILE A 7 34.65 -64.57 -40.36
C ILE A 7 33.26 -64.68 -39.70
N GLU A 8 32.06 -64.41 -40.28
CA GLU A 8 31.41 -64.53 -41.61
C GLU A 8 30.17 -63.57 -41.57
N ARG A 9 29.72 -62.81 -42.58
CA ARG A 9 29.23 -63.03 -43.98
C ARG A 9 27.70 -63.11 -44.09
N ASP A 10 27.21 -62.54 -45.19
CA ASP A 10 25.90 -62.65 -45.86
C ASP A 10 24.74 -61.77 -45.33
N MET A 11 24.36 -60.65 -45.97
CA MET A 11 23.85 -60.42 -47.34
C MET A 11 22.40 -60.90 -47.55
N LYS A 12 21.47 -59.94 -47.69
CA LYS A 12 20.15 -59.97 -48.37
C LYS A 12 19.50 -58.60 -48.13
N LYS A 13 19.02 -57.77 -49.07
CA LYS A 13 18.91 -57.74 -50.54
C LYS A 13 18.83 -56.26 -50.93
N VAL A 14 19.49 -55.87 -52.01
CA VAL A 14 19.22 -54.62 -52.73
C VAL A 14 18.01 -54.86 -53.63
N ILE A 15 16.96 -54.04 -53.52
CA ILE A 15 16.06 -53.70 -54.63
C ILE A 15 15.75 -52.21 -54.52
N ILE A 16 16.27 -51.47 -55.50
CA ILE A 16 15.84 -50.12 -55.86
C ILE A 16 14.45 -50.25 -56.50
N LEU A 17 13.47 -49.51 -56.00
CA LEU A 17 12.33 -49.11 -56.81
C LEU A 17 12.00 -47.65 -56.52
N VAL A 18 12.42 -46.79 -57.44
CA VAL A 18 11.89 -45.44 -57.59
C VAL A 18 10.46 -45.57 -58.09
N ALA A 19 9.50 -45.09 -57.31
CA ALA A 19 8.16 -44.79 -57.77
C ALA A 19 7.81 -43.38 -57.32
N ILE A 20 8.07 -42.42 -58.22
CA ILE A 20 7.48 -41.09 -58.16
C ILE A 20 6.00 -41.29 -58.48
N LEU A 21 5.15 -41.20 -57.46
CA LEU A 21 3.71 -40.98 -57.62
C LEU A 21 3.40 -39.63 -56.99
N ALA A 22 3.16 -38.65 -57.85
CA ALA A 22 2.46 -37.43 -57.47
C ALA A 22 1.10 -37.81 -56.88
N VAL A 23 0.73 -37.25 -55.73
CA VAL A 23 -0.64 -36.83 -55.37
C VAL A 23 -0.58 -36.07 -54.03
N SER A 24 -1.01 -34.81 -54.11
CA SER A 24 -1.57 -33.94 -53.07
C SER A 24 -0.68 -33.55 -51.88
N CYS A 25 -0.29 -32.27 -51.87
CA CYS A 25 0.00 -31.52 -50.64
C CYS A 25 -1.19 -31.63 -49.67
N LYS A 26 -1.13 -32.60 -48.75
CA LYS A 26 -1.65 -32.37 -47.41
C LYS A 26 -0.43 -32.01 -46.57
N GLY A 27 -0.35 -30.73 -46.21
CA GLY A 27 0.70 -30.22 -45.36
C GLY A 27 0.84 -31.12 -44.14
N LEU A 28 2.06 -31.62 -43.91
CA LEU A 28 2.49 -31.89 -42.56
C LEU A 28 2.32 -30.57 -41.80
N THR A 29 1.27 -30.45 -41.00
CA THR A 29 1.31 -29.57 -39.85
C THR A 29 2.40 -30.14 -38.95
N ILE A 30 3.59 -29.57 -39.03
CA ILE A 30 4.54 -29.63 -37.94
C ILE A 30 3.79 -29.00 -36.78
N LEU A 31 3.33 -29.83 -35.83
CA LEU A 31 2.96 -29.33 -34.52
C LEU A 31 4.24 -28.73 -33.97
N ASP A 32 4.19 -27.42 -33.72
CA ASP A 32 5.27 -26.65 -33.15
C ASP A 32 5.38 -27.07 -31.67
N GLU A 33 5.91 -28.27 -31.40
CA GLU A 33 5.92 -28.95 -30.09
C GLU A 33 6.77 -28.22 -29.04
N GLY A 34 7.34 -27.05 -29.39
CA GLY A 34 8.10 -26.18 -28.50
C GLY A 34 7.43 -24.86 -28.15
N SER A 35 6.32 -24.45 -28.78
CA SER A 35 5.69 -23.15 -28.52
C SER A 35 4.34 -23.27 -27.81
N ALA A 36 4.01 -22.25 -27.01
CA ALA A 36 2.72 -22.07 -26.36
C ALA A 36 2.02 -20.83 -26.92
N THR A 37 0.69 -20.87 -27.02
CA THR A 37 -0.12 -19.77 -27.57
C THR A 37 -0.92 -19.10 -26.47
N LEU A 38 -0.80 -17.78 -26.36
CA LEU A 38 -1.63 -16.94 -25.48
C LEU A 38 -2.69 -16.20 -26.30
N LEU A 39 -3.95 -16.30 -25.86
CA LEU A 39 -5.09 -15.55 -26.39
C LEU A 39 -5.61 -14.58 -25.33
N LEU A 40 -5.68 -13.29 -25.66
CA LEU A 40 -6.06 -12.25 -24.71
C LEU A 40 -7.45 -11.70 -25.01
N THR A 41 -8.29 -11.64 -23.99
CA THR A 41 -9.57 -10.93 -24.01
C THR A 41 -9.64 -9.92 -22.87
N ILE A 42 -10.43 -8.86 -23.06
CA ILE A 42 -10.78 -7.91 -22.00
C ILE A 42 -12.27 -8.02 -21.73
N SER A 43 -12.62 -8.11 -20.47
CA SER A 43 -13.97 -7.84 -19.99
C SER A 43 -13.94 -6.70 -18.97
N ASN A 44 -15.08 -6.06 -18.79
CA ASN A 44 -15.25 -5.08 -17.72
C ASN A 44 -15.78 -5.82 -16.49
N GLU A 45 -15.34 -5.41 -15.30
CA GLU A 45 -15.99 -5.86 -14.08
C GLU A 45 -17.49 -5.50 -14.16
N SER A 46 -18.36 -6.51 -14.07
CA SER A 46 -19.79 -6.32 -14.23
C SER A 46 -20.35 -5.53 -13.06
N VAL A 47 -20.82 -4.30 -13.30
CA VAL A 47 -21.41 -3.46 -12.26
C VAL A 47 -22.73 -2.85 -12.74
N VAL A 48 -23.80 -3.08 -11.99
CA VAL A 48 -25.14 -2.49 -12.20
C VAL A 48 -25.09 -0.99 -11.88
N THR A 49 -25.57 -0.19 -12.82
CA THR A 49 -25.42 1.28 -12.98
C THR A 49 -26.21 2.14 -11.98
N LYS A 50 -25.68 3.33 -11.62
CA LYS A 50 -26.32 4.67 -11.68
C LYS A 50 -25.54 5.73 -10.85
N LEU A 51 -25.05 6.76 -11.54
CA LEU A 51 -24.49 8.06 -11.09
C LEU A 51 -22.95 8.15 -11.01
N SER A 52 -22.44 9.04 -11.88
CA SER A 52 -21.04 9.31 -12.23
C SER A 52 -20.18 8.08 -12.52
N ALA A 53 -20.47 7.39 -13.63
CA ALA A 53 -19.49 6.46 -14.19
C ALA A 53 -18.26 7.29 -14.60
N ALA A 54 -17.13 7.05 -13.95
CA ALA A 54 -15.86 7.45 -14.55
C ALA A 54 -15.80 6.79 -15.95
N GLU A 55 -15.56 7.58 -16.99
CA GLU A 55 -15.59 7.09 -18.37
C GLU A 55 -14.54 5.98 -18.51
N LEU A 56 -14.99 4.77 -18.82
CA LEU A 56 -14.07 3.67 -19.02
C LEU A 56 -13.15 4.01 -20.20
N PRO A 57 -11.83 3.79 -20.07
CA PRO A 57 -10.90 4.06 -21.15
C PRO A 57 -11.21 3.16 -22.34
N ASP A 58 -10.95 3.67 -23.55
CA ASP A 58 -10.96 2.83 -24.75
C ASP A 58 -9.97 1.67 -24.56
N THR A 59 -10.50 0.45 -24.55
CA THR A 59 -9.72 -0.77 -24.35
C THR A 59 -8.57 -0.93 -25.34
N ASN A 60 -8.69 -0.41 -26.58
CA ASN A 60 -7.62 -0.48 -27.56
C ASN A 60 -6.46 0.47 -27.26
N SER A 61 -6.73 1.51 -26.49
CA SER A 61 -5.77 2.54 -26.06
C SER A 61 -5.09 2.20 -24.73
N LEU A 62 -5.42 1.06 -24.11
CA LEU A 62 -4.75 0.58 -22.91
C LEU A 62 -3.33 0.10 -23.23
N ASN A 63 -2.40 0.33 -22.31
CA ASN A 63 -1.06 -0.22 -22.39
C ASN A 63 -1.10 -1.68 -21.96
N LEU A 64 -0.44 -2.55 -22.71
CA LEU A 64 -0.25 -3.96 -22.44
C LEU A 64 1.24 -4.25 -22.39
N ILE A 65 1.69 -4.87 -21.31
CA ILE A 65 3.04 -5.37 -21.15
C ILE A 65 2.96 -6.84 -20.78
N ILE A 66 3.75 -7.66 -21.46
CA ILE A 66 3.89 -9.08 -21.18
C ILE A 66 5.37 -9.38 -21.06
N TRP A 67 5.77 -10.03 -19.97
CA TRP A 67 7.16 -10.37 -19.72
C TRP A 67 7.28 -11.68 -18.92
N SER A 68 8.40 -12.36 -19.09
CA SER A 68 8.85 -13.42 -18.20
C SER A 68 9.94 -12.87 -17.26
N GLU A 69 10.52 -13.71 -16.41
CA GLU A 69 11.69 -13.30 -15.62
C GLU A 69 12.89 -12.86 -16.49
N SER A 70 12.98 -13.34 -17.73
CA SER A 70 14.15 -13.15 -18.59
C SER A 70 13.95 -12.13 -19.70
N ASP A 71 12.73 -11.88 -20.17
CA ASP A 71 12.49 -11.03 -21.34
C ASP A 71 11.10 -10.37 -21.37
N THR A 72 11.00 -9.23 -22.05
CA THR A 72 9.74 -8.55 -22.37
C THR A 72 9.30 -8.95 -23.77
N ILE A 73 8.25 -9.77 -23.85
CA ILE A 73 7.77 -10.33 -25.12
C ILE A 73 6.80 -9.40 -25.85
N TYR A 74 6.14 -8.51 -25.12
CA TYR A 74 5.28 -7.49 -25.72
C TYR A 74 5.24 -6.24 -24.84
N GLN A 75 5.36 -5.07 -25.47
CA GLN A 75 5.12 -3.77 -24.83
C GLN A 75 4.52 -2.82 -25.85
N GLY A 76 3.25 -2.46 -25.68
CA GLY A 76 2.51 -1.63 -26.63
C GLY A 76 1.05 -1.41 -26.25
N LEU A 77 0.24 -0.94 -27.20
CA LEU A 77 -1.19 -0.77 -27.01
C LEU A 77 -1.93 -2.10 -27.19
N TYR A 78 -2.92 -2.38 -26.34
CA TYR A 78 -3.71 -3.61 -26.44
C TYR A 78 -4.36 -3.80 -27.82
N GLY A 79 -4.80 -2.71 -28.46
CA GLY A 79 -5.37 -2.77 -29.82
C GLY A 79 -4.36 -3.10 -30.92
N ALA A 80 -3.06 -2.94 -30.65
CA ALA A 80 -1.98 -3.23 -31.58
C ALA A 80 -1.31 -4.59 -31.33
N LYS A 81 -1.79 -5.38 -30.36
CA LYS A 81 -1.24 -6.71 -30.08
C LYS A 81 -1.58 -7.69 -31.23
N PRO A 82 -0.72 -8.68 -31.52
CA PRO A 82 -1.07 -9.73 -32.47
C PRO A 82 -2.27 -10.54 -31.96
N GLY A 83 -3.07 -11.09 -32.88
CA GLY A 83 -4.24 -11.90 -32.52
C GLY A 83 -3.89 -13.15 -31.71
N GLU A 84 -2.72 -13.73 -31.97
CA GLU A 84 -2.12 -14.82 -31.21
C GLU A 84 -0.69 -14.45 -30.84
N LEU A 85 -0.28 -14.73 -29.60
CA LEU A 85 1.10 -14.57 -29.16
C LEU A 85 1.69 -15.97 -28.94
N LYS A 86 2.65 -16.35 -29.79
CA LYS A 86 3.40 -17.60 -29.66
C LYS A 86 4.69 -17.34 -28.90
N VAL A 87 4.88 -18.05 -27.80
CA VAL A 87 5.98 -17.84 -26.85
C VAL A 87 6.48 -19.17 -26.32
N GLU A 88 7.66 -19.20 -25.71
CA GLU A 88 8.17 -20.40 -25.05
C GLU A 88 7.26 -20.78 -23.85
N PRO A 89 7.16 -22.07 -23.49
CA PRO A 89 6.49 -22.50 -22.27
C PRO A 89 7.19 -21.90 -21.04
N GLY A 90 6.41 -21.42 -20.07
CA GLY A 90 6.96 -20.77 -18.90
C GLY A 90 5.97 -19.93 -18.12
N VAL A 91 6.49 -19.25 -17.11
CA VAL A 91 5.73 -18.29 -16.30
C VAL A 91 5.84 -16.90 -16.92
N TYR A 92 4.70 -16.25 -17.08
CA TYR A 92 4.59 -14.92 -17.64
C TYR A 92 3.72 -14.02 -16.76
N PHE A 93 4.05 -12.74 -16.78
CA PHE A 93 3.29 -11.67 -16.17
C PHE A 93 2.65 -10.84 -17.27
N VAL A 94 1.37 -10.54 -17.11
CA VAL A 94 0.56 -9.73 -18.03
C VAL A 94 0.02 -8.54 -17.25
N GLU A 95 0.45 -7.33 -17.62
CA GLU A 95 -0.01 -6.07 -17.04
C GLU A 95 -0.78 -5.28 -18.11
N LEU A 96 -2.02 -4.93 -17.81
CA LEU A 96 -2.85 -4.06 -18.62
C LEU A 96 -3.16 -2.80 -17.82
N PHE A 97 -2.98 -1.61 -18.38
CA PHE A 97 -3.29 -0.37 -17.67
C PHE A 97 -3.57 0.83 -18.59
N SER A 98 -4.44 1.74 -18.13
CA SER A 98 -4.76 2.99 -18.83
C SER A 98 -3.63 4.01 -18.71
N SER A 99 -3.07 4.15 -17.52
CA SER A 99 -1.95 5.06 -17.24
C SER A 99 -1.11 4.53 -16.08
N ARG A 100 0.22 4.71 -16.15
CA ARG A 100 1.07 4.53 -14.97
C ARG A 100 0.80 5.71 -14.05
N HIS A 101 0.27 5.41 -12.87
CA HIS A 101 0.15 6.41 -11.84
C HIS A 101 1.57 6.67 -11.29
N THR A 102 2.14 7.83 -11.64
CA THR A 102 3.52 8.28 -11.31
C THR A 102 3.56 9.48 -10.36
N ALA A 103 2.39 10.05 -10.03
CA ALA A 103 2.19 11.12 -9.06
C ALA A 103 0.72 11.11 -8.60
N PRO A 104 0.38 11.62 -7.40
CA PRO A 104 -1.00 11.88 -7.06
C PRO A 104 -1.60 12.94 -7.99
N ALA A 105 -2.84 12.76 -8.45
CA ALA A 105 -3.48 13.67 -9.39
C ALA A 105 -5.00 13.71 -9.20
N PHE A 106 -5.59 14.90 -9.31
CA PHE A 106 -7.03 15.09 -9.23
C PHE A 106 -7.72 14.57 -10.50
N ASP A 107 -8.89 13.92 -10.34
CA ASP A 107 -9.69 13.36 -11.44
C ASP A 107 -8.87 12.48 -12.40
N SER A 108 -7.98 11.66 -11.84
CA SER A 108 -7.11 10.75 -12.59
C SER A 108 -7.25 9.29 -12.14
N PRO A 109 -8.45 8.68 -12.30
CA PRO A 109 -8.61 7.24 -12.15
C PRO A 109 -7.68 6.50 -13.11
N SER A 110 -7.18 5.35 -12.67
CA SER A 110 -6.40 4.43 -13.48
C SER A 110 -7.05 3.07 -13.43
N TRP A 111 -7.17 2.44 -14.60
CA TRP A 111 -7.82 1.15 -14.75
C TRP A 111 -6.84 0.15 -15.33
N GLY A 112 -6.96 -1.10 -14.95
CA GLY A 112 -6.05 -2.12 -15.39
C GLY A 112 -6.35 -3.47 -14.77
N ASP A 113 -5.44 -4.40 -15.07
CA ASP A 113 -5.41 -5.72 -14.47
C ASP A 113 -3.98 -6.28 -14.50
N PHE A 114 -3.70 -7.20 -13.59
CA PHE A 114 -2.43 -7.90 -13.52
C PHE A 114 -2.67 -9.40 -13.34
N ARG A 115 -1.97 -10.22 -14.12
CA ARG A 115 -2.06 -11.68 -14.06
C ARG A 115 -0.68 -12.30 -14.14
N GLU A 116 -0.46 -13.29 -13.29
CA GLU A 116 0.60 -14.28 -13.45
C GLU A 116 -0.02 -15.52 -14.07
N ILE A 117 0.57 -16.00 -15.16
CA ILE A 117 0.09 -17.17 -15.92
C ILE A 117 1.22 -18.15 -16.17
N THR A 118 0.88 -19.42 -16.33
CA THR A 118 1.82 -20.46 -16.78
C THR A 118 1.35 -21.02 -18.12
N LEU A 119 2.23 -20.96 -19.10
CA LEU A 119 2.01 -21.45 -20.45
C LEU A 119 2.69 -22.80 -20.63
N SER A 120 1.96 -23.77 -21.18
CA SER A 120 2.43 -25.15 -21.41
C SER A 120 2.69 -25.38 -22.89
N SER A 121 3.70 -26.19 -23.22
CA SER A 121 4.05 -26.49 -24.62
C SER A 121 2.89 -27.09 -25.40
N GLY A 122 2.70 -26.62 -26.64
CA GLY A 122 1.60 -27.00 -27.52
C GLY A 122 0.21 -26.55 -27.04
N GLY A 123 0.13 -25.84 -25.92
CA GLY A 123 -1.12 -25.39 -25.31
C GLY A 123 -1.60 -24.05 -25.88
N VAL A 124 -2.93 -23.87 -25.89
CA VAL A 124 -3.57 -22.56 -26.09
C VAL A 124 -4.16 -22.12 -24.76
N THR A 125 -3.67 -21.02 -24.22
CA THR A 125 -4.14 -20.45 -22.96
C THR A 125 -4.98 -19.20 -23.23
N PRO A 126 -6.32 -19.25 -23.07
CA PRO A 126 -7.12 -18.05 -23.02
C PRO A 126 -6.91 -17.34 -21.68
N LEU A 127 -6.62 -16.05 -21.73
CA LEU A 127 -6.54 -15.17 -20.58
C LEU A 127 -7.53 -14.03 -20.72
N GLU A 128 -8.46 -13.97 -19.76
CA GLU A 128 -9.38 -12.86 -19.58
C GLU A 128 -8.79 -11.86 -18.59
N LEU A 129 -8.61 -10.62 -19.05
CA LEU A 129 -8.24 -9.48 -18.23
C LEU A 129 -9.50 -8.72 -17.83
N ILE A 130 -9.69 -8.52 -16.52
CA ILE A 130 -10.87 -7.87 -15.96
C ILE A 130 -10.49 -6.42 -15.68
N LEU A 131 -10.95 -5.52 -16.54
CA LEU A 131 -10.68 -4.10 -16.41
C LEU A 131 -11.39 -3.54 -15.17
N SER A 132 -10.60 -3.08 -14.21
CA SER A 132 -11.10 -2.47 -12.97
C SER A 132 -10.18 -1.35 -12.50
N GLN A 133 -10.65 -0.46 -11.61
CA GLN A 133 -9.82 0.62 -11.09
C GLN A 133 -8.66 0.06 -10.25
N ILE A 134 -7.43 0.45 -10.57
CA ILE A 134 -6.21 -0.05 -9.91
C ILE A 134 -5.64 0.93 -8.88
N ASN A 135 -6.07 2.19 -8.91
CA ASN A 135 -5.71 3.21 -7.93
C ASN A 135 -6.85 3.48 -6.93
N SER A 136 -6.56 4.31 -5.92
CA SER A 136 -7.51 4.69 -4.88
C SER A 136 -7.72 6.21 -4.92
N GLY A 137 -8.86 6.69 -4.45
CA GLY A 137 -9.18 8.11 -4.40
C GLY A 137 -9.42 8.60 -2.99
N ILE A 138 -8.97 9.82 -2.70
CA ILE A 138 -9.32 10.54 -1.48
C ILE A 138 -9.90 11.92 -1.79
N LYS A 139 -10.92 12.30 -1.04
CA LYS A 139 -11.44 13.66 -1.02
C LYS A 139 -11.45 14.18 0.41
N LEU A 140 -10.84 15.34 0.62
CA LEU A 140 -10.91 16.06 1.89
C LEU A 140 -12.02 17.11 1.85
N VAL A 141 -12.82 17.18 2.90
CA VAL A 141 -13.86 18.19 3.07
C VAL A 141 -13.62 18.93 4.38
N PHE A 142 -13.33 20.22 4.32
CA PHE A 142 -12.99 21.02 5.50
C PHE A 142 -14.19 21.82 5.99
N SER A 143 -14.37 21.89 7.32
CA SER A 143 -15.35 22.82 7.89
C SER A 143 -14.89 24.27 7.70
N PRO A 144 -15.82 25.24 7.63
CA PRO A 144 -15.49 26.66 7.57
C PRO A 144 -14.61 27.12 8.75
N GLU A 145 -14.89 26.63 9.95
CA GLU A 145 -14.19 26.98 11.19
C GLU A 145 -12.75 26.45 11.19
N PHE A 146 -12.57 25.21 10.71
CA PHE A 146 -11.26 24.62 10.51
C PHE A 146 -10.43 25.45 9.52
N THR A 147 -11.04 25.82 8.39
CA THR A 147 -10.39 26.62 7.35
C THR A 147 -10.00 28.00 7.87
N ALA A 148 -10.86 28.64 8.66
CA ALA A 148 -10.57 29.93 9.27
C ALA A 148 -9.39 29.85 10.27
N LYS A 149 -9.42 28.85 11.17
CA LYS A 149 -8.38 28.64 12.19
C LYS A 149 -7.02 28.35 11.59
N TYR A 150 -6.97 27.58 10.49
CA TYR A 150 -5.72 27.15 9.85
C TYR A 150 -5.45 27.84 8.50
N SER A 151 -5.94 29.07 8.33
CA SER A 151 -5.75 29.89 7.11
C SER A 151 -4.28 30.19 6.76
N GLN A 152 -3.38 30.13 7.75
CA GLN A 152 -1.93 30.28 7.59
C GLN A 152 -1.22 28.98 7.15
N TYR A 153 -1.99 27.93 6.84
CA TYR A 153 -1.48 26.63 6.45
C TYR A 153 -2.11 26.15 5.14
N GLN A 154 -1.41 25.27 4.44
CA GLN A 154 -1.85 24.56 3.25
C GLN A 154 -1.95 23.06 3.57
N PRO A 155 -3.12 22.43 3.37
CA PRO A 155 -3.24 20.99 3.49
C PRO A 155 -2.39 20.26 2.45
N GLU A 156 -1.78 19.15 2.87
CA GLU A 156 -0.97 18.28 2.02
C GLU A 156 -1.32 16.81 2.29
N ILE A 157 -1.38 16.01 1.23
CA ILE A 157 -1.44 14.56 1.27
C ILE A 157 -0.09 14.00 0.80
N TYR A 158 0.46 13.04 1.52
CA TYR A 158 1.75 12.43 1.17
C TYR A 158 1.75 10.94 1.50
N SER A 159 2.75 10.22 0.99
CA SER A 159 2.90 8.79 1.25
C SER A 159 4.37 8.46 1.57
N GLY A 160 4.60 8.07 2.83
CA GLY A 160 5.90 7.73 3.40
C GLY A 160 6.83 8.92 3.67
N ASN A 161 7.57 8.91 4.80
CA ASN A 161 8.73 9.76 5.11
C ASN A 161 8.66 11.28 4.81
N GLY A 162 7.48 11.88 4.69
CA GLY A 162 7.32 13.29 4.30
C GLY A 162 7.56 13.58 2.81
N ALA A 163 7.71 12.54 1.99
CA ALA A 163 7.73 12.57 0.53
C ALA A 163 6.47 11.86 -0.01
N SER A 164 6.31 11.82 -1.33
CA SER A 164 5.39 10.85 -1.94
C SER A 164 6.12 9.51 -2.18
N ASP A 165 5.38 8.42 -2.38
CA ASP A 165 5.92 7.12 -2.83
C ASP A 165 6.55 7.19 -4.24
N TYR A 166 6.57 8.38 -4.84
CA TYR A 166 7.18 8.64 -6.13
C TYR A 166 8.55 9.29 -5.94
N PRO A 167 9.63 8.65 -6.41
CA PRO A 167 10.97 9.21 -6.32
C PRO A 167 11.01 10.63 -6.91
N GLY A 168 11.50 11.59 -6.12
CA GLY A 168 11.66 12.99 -6.55
C GLY A 168 10.39 13.86 -6.46
N LEU A 169 9.26 13.33 -5.99
CA LEU A 169 8.03 14.11 -5.79
C LEU A 169 7.71 14.29 -4.31
N GLY A 170 7.45 15.55 -3.93
CA GLY A 170 7.00 15.94 -2.59
C GLY A 170 5.53 15.60 -2.33
N ALA A 171 5.01 16.08 -1.21
CA ALA A 171 3.61 15.95 -0.85
C ALA A 171 2.68 16.62 -1.91
N ALA A 172 1.52 16.02 -2.15
CA ALA A 172 0.47 16.59 -2.98
C ALA A 172 -0.24 17.72 -2.23
N ILE A 173 -0.18 18.92 -2.79
CA ILE A 173 -0.90 20.09 -2.28
C ILE A 173 -2.40 19.89 -2.45
N TYR A 174 -3.17 20.19 -1.41
CA TYR A 174 -4.62 20.06 -1.40
C TYR A 174 -5.25 21.38 -0.95
N ALA A 175 -5.86 22.11 -1.88
CA ALA A 175 -6.51 23.38 -1.55
C ALA A 175 -7.76 23.15 -0.70
N TYR A 176 -8.06 24.05 0.25
CA TYR A 176 -9.29 23.97 1.07
C TYR A 176 -10.57 23.95 0.22
N SER A 177 -10.54 24.55 -0.98
CA SER A 177 -11.65 24.62 -1.92
C SER A 177 -11.72 23.44 -2.90
N GLU A 178 -10.76 22.51 -2.86
CA GLU A 178 -10.73 21.38 -3.79
C GLU A 178 -11.88 20.41 -3.47
N SER A 179 -12.61 20.02 -4.51
CA SER A 179 -13.84 19.24 -4.42
C SER A 179 -13.77 17.90 -5.16
N ARG A 180 -12.70 17.70 -5.94
CA ARG A 180 -12.39 16.49 -6.69
C ARG A 180 -11.69 15.46 -5.83
N TYR A 181 -11.68 14.22 -6.30
CA TYR A 181 -10.87 13.17 -5.70
C TYR A 181 -9.42 13.31 -6.16
N LEU A 182 -8.50 13.34 -5.21
CA LEU A 182 -7.09 13.10 -5.45
C LEU A 182 -6.91 11.58 -5.58
N TYR A 183 -6.46 11.12 -6.74
CA TYR A 183 -6.10 9.73 -6.95
C TYR A 183 -4.66 9.50 -6.54
N LEU A 184 -4.42 8.37 -5.88
CA LEU A 184 -3.13 7.94 -5.32
C LEU A 184 -2.95 6.42 -5.50
N LYS A 185 -1.71 5.94 -5.39
CA LYS A 185 -1.46 4.49 -5.32
C LYS A 185 -2.15 3.90 -4.08
N PRO A 186 -2.66 2.66 -4.16
CA PRO A 186 -3.09 1.92 -2.99
C PRO A 186 -1.93 1.82 -1.99
N GLY A 187 -2.23 1.97 -0.71
CA GLY A 187 -1.23 2.03 0.33
C GLY A 187 -1.63 2.95 1.47
N ARG A 188 -0.65 3.23 2.34
CA ARG A 188 -0.83 4.15 3.46
C ARG A 188 -0.47 5.56 3.03
N PHE A 189 -1.36 6.50 3.29
CA PHE A 189 -1.10 7.91 3.09
C PHE A 189 -1.29 8.67 4.40
N TYR A 190 -0.86 9.92 4.37
CA TYR A 190 -0.84 10.81 5.52
C TYR A 190 -1.37 12.18 5.10
N ALA A 191 -2.09 12.83 6.02
CA ALA A 191 -2.53 14.20 5.88
C ALA A 191 -1.81 15.08 6.91
N ARG A 192 -1.39 16.27 6.47
CA ARG A 192 -0.83 17.30 7.35
C ARG A 192 -1.22 18.69 6.87
N LEU A 193 -1.05 19.68 7.74
CA LEU A 193 -1.03 21.09 7.38
C LEU A 193 0.43 21.54 7.28
N LYS A 194 0.82 22.03 6.11
CA LYS A 194 2.09 22.71 5.90
C LYS A 194 1.94 24.20 6.16
N PRO A 195 2.78 24.81 7.01
CA PRO A 195 2.70 26.24 7.24
C PRO A 195 3.13 27.02 5.98
N LEU A 196 2.47 28.15 5.74
CA LEU A 196 2.87 29.08 4.67
C LEU A 196 4.14 29.86 5.02
N SER A 197 4.48 29.94 6.30
CA SER A 197 5.72 30.50 6.82
C SER A 197 6.67 29.40 7.27
N GLU A 198 7.95 29.49 6.89
CA GLU A 198 8.99 28.51 7.29
C GLU A 198 9.30 28.51 8.80
N SER A 199 8.83 29.51 9.54
CA SER A 199 9.03 29.62 11.00
C SER A 199 8.15 28.68 11.83
N SER A 200 7.13 28.05 11.22
CA SER A 200 6.20 27.15 11.91
C SER A 200 6.47 25.69 11.53
N ALA A 201 6.12 24.77 12.42
CA ALA A 201 6.20 23.34 12.13
C ALA A 201 4.95 22.85 11.38
N HIS A 202 5.08 21.73 10.68
CA HIS A 202 3.91 21.02 10.14
C HIS A 202 3.00 20.52 11.26
N ILE A 203 1.68 20.55 11.01
CA ILE A 203 0.67 19.98 11.92
C ILE A 203 0.18 18.65 11.32
N PRO A 204 0.42 17.51 11.96
CA PRO A 204 -0.09 16.24 11.46
C PRO A 204 -1.60 16.15 11.70
N LEU A 205 -2.33 15.55 10.76
CA LEU A 205 -3.79 15.39 10.87
C LEU A 205 -4.17 13.93 11.11
N PHE A 206 -3.82 13.03 10.20
CA PHE A 206 -4.15 11.61 10.29
C PHE A 206 -3.36 10.78 9.27
N SER A 207 -3.47 9.46 9.39
CA SER A 207 -3.08 8.45 8.41
C SER A 207 -4.25 7.53 8.09
N LYS A 208 -4.32 7.03 6.85
CA LYS A 208 -5.25 5.97 6.44
C LYS A 208 -4.58 5.04 5.44
N THR A 209 -5.10 3.83 5.35
CA THR A 209 -4.71 2.85 4.33
C THR A 209 -5.88 2.67 3.39
N LEU A 210 -5.62 2.79 2.09
CA LEU A 210 -6.57 2.48 1.03
C LEU A 210 -6.07 1.29 0.22
N ILE A 211 -6.99 0.43 -0.18
CA ILE A 211 -6.74 -0.59 -1.21
C ILE A 211 -7.28 -0.11 -2.57
N ALA A 212 -6.89 -0.78 -3.65
CA ALA A 212 -7.37 -0.46 -4.99
C ALA A 212 -8.90 -0.38 -5.02
N LYS A 213 -9.46 0.53 -5.83
CA LYS A 213 -10.91 0.83 -5.94
C LYS A 213 -11.53 1.54 -4.74
N GLU A 214 -10.81 1.76 -3.64
CA GLU A 214 -11.37 2.51 -2.51
C GLU A 214 -11.40 4.01 -2.80
N MET A 215 -12.57 4.59 -2.58
CA MET A 215 -12.83 6.03 -2.69
C MET A 215 -13.26 6.53 -1.31
N LEU A 216 -12.40 7.32 -0.68
CA LEU A 216 -12.58 7.79 0.69
C LEU A 216 -12.85 9.29 0.73
N GLU A 217 -14.00 9.68 1.26
CA GLU A 217 -14.26 11.06 1.66
C GLU A 217 -13.96 11.21 3.16
N VAL A 218 -13.02 12.11 3.49
CA VAL A 218 -12.67 12.45 4.88
C VAL A 218 -13.15 13.86 5.16
N ALA A 219 -14.13 13.97 6.06
CA ALA A 219 -14.56 15.26 6.55
C ALA A 219 -13.71 15.68 7.76
N ILE A 220 -13.17 16.90 7.74
CA ILE A 220 -12.21 17.44 8.70
C ILE A 220 -12.79 18.67 9.36
N GLY A 221 -12.95 18.61 10.68
CA GLY A 221 -13.54 19.67 11.48
C GLY A 221 -12.90 19.79 12.85
N LEU A 222 -13.27 20.84 13.57
CA LEU A 222 -12.84 21.06 14.94
C LEU A 222 -13.79 20.35 15.93
N ALA A 223 -13.28 19.94 17.10
CA ALA A 223 -14.07 19.28 18.13
C ALA A 223 -15.23 20.16 18.66
N PRO A 224 -16.28 19.62 19.30
CA PRO A 224 -17.49 20.36 19.71
C PRO A 224 -17.31 21.58 20.65
N GLY A 225 -16.10 21.84 21.16
CA GLY A 225 -15.74 23.11 21.82
C GLY A 225 -15.34 24.24 20.85
N ASP A 226 -15.16 23.89 19.58
CA ASP A 226 -14.75 24.72 18.43
C ASP A 226 -15.74 24.52 17.23
N SER A 227 -16.94 23.98 17.51
CA SER A 227 -18.15 23.80 16.69
C SER A 227 -18.04 23.88 15.16
N GLY A 228 -18.11 22.73 14.48
CA GLY A 228 -18.47 22.67 13.06
C GLY A 228 -19.00 21.29 12.65
N ALA A 229 -20.24 21.21 12.18
CA ALA A 229 -20.84 19.99 11.64
C ALA A 229 -20.33 19.72 10.21
N LEU A 230 -20.02 18.46 9.92
CA LEU A 230 -19.45 18.03 8.65
C LEU A 230 -20.51 17.32 7.79
N SER A 231 -20.96 17.97 6.71
CA SER A 231 -21.89 17.35 5.74
C SER A 231 -21.25 17.25 4.36
N GLY A 232 -20.83 16.04 3.97
CA GLY A 232 -20.55 15.69 2.58
C GLY A 232 -21.68 14.82 2.01
N LYS A 233 -22.09 15.04 0.76
CA LYS A 233 -23.13 14.24 0.05
C LYS A 233 -22.40 13.22 -0.83
N ILE A 234 -22.70 11.92 -0.67
CA ILE A 234 -22.07 10.83 -1.45
C ILE A 234 -22.74 10.77 -2.82
N THR A 235 -21.93 10.71 -3.87
CA THR A 235 -22.33 10.13 -5.16
C THR A 235 -21.94 8.67 -5.13
N VAL A 236 -22.91 7.76 -5.34
CA VAL A 236 -22.69 6.31 -5.25
C VAL A 236 -22.32 5.79 -6.65
N ASP A 237 -21.09 5.34 -6.84
CA ASP A 237 -20.66 4.53 -7.99
C ASP A 237 -20.31 3.12 -7.52
N THR A 238 -21.03 2.11 -7.97
CA THR A 238 -20.88 0.73 -7.48
C THR A 238 -19.59 0.02 -7.97
N THR A 239 -18.77 0.64 -8.82
CA THR A 239 -17.45 0.13 -9.26
C THR A 239 -16.35 0.33 -8.22
N SER A 240 -16.60 1.21 -7.24
CA SER A 240 -15.67 1.59 -6.21
C SER A 240 -16.21 1.29 -4.82
N MET A 241 -15.31 1.03 -3.87
CA MET A 241 -15.67 0.89 -2.46
C MET A 241 -15.69 2.28 -1.82
N TRP A 242 -16.87 2.89 -1.75
CA TRP A 242 -17.03 4.21 -1.16
C TRP A 242 -17.08 4.13 0.36
N LYS A 243 -16.23 4.91 1.01
CA LYS A 243 -16.22 5.08 2.46
C LYS A 243 -16.31 6.54 2.84
N LYS A 244 -16.97 6.78 3.96
CA LYS A 244 -16.92 8.06 4.66
C LYS A 244 -16.19 7.89 5.96
N ASP A 245 -15.38 8.89 6.27
CA ASP A 245 -14.74 9.00 7.56
C ASP A 245 -14.82 10.45 8.05
N THR A 246 -14.72 10.61 9.36
CA THR A 246 -14.72 11.91 10.01
C THR A 246 -13.51 11.99 10.92
N VAL A 247 -12.64 12.95 10.66
CA VAL A 247 -11.50 13.25 11.52
C VAL A 247 -11.79 14.55 12.25
N VAL A 248 -11.83 14.45 13.57
CA VAL A 248 -11.95 15.60 14.45
C VAL A 248 -10.58 15.95 14.98
N ILE A 249 -10.15 17.19 14.72
CA ILE A 249 -8.92 17.72 15.30
C ILE A 249 -9.31 18.43 16.59
N ASP A 250 -9.06 17.76 17.72
CA ASP A 250 -9.02 18.43 19.02
C ASP A 250 -7.75 19.29 19.10
N GLY A 251 -7.65 20.19 20.09
CA GLY A 251 -6.45 21.02 20.26
C GLY A 251 -5.14 20.25 20.43
N ASN A 252 -5.20 18.91 20.57
CA ASN A 252 -4.05 18.02 20.63
C ASN A 252 -3.80 17.42 19.23
N ASP A 253 -2.86 18.01 18.51
CA ASP A 253 -2.43 17.56 17.19
C ASP A 253 -1.09 16.79 17.22
N GLY A 254 -0.49 16.61 18.40
CA GLY A 254 0.79 15.92 18.57
C GLY A 254 2.00 16.67 18.00
N SER A 255 1.84 17.90 17.48
CA SER A 255 2.93 18.69 16.89
C SER A 255 3.97 19.14 17.92
N VAL A 256 3.51 19.43 19.15
CA VAL A 256 4.32 19.87 20.29
C VAL A 256 3.87 19.15 21.57
N GLN A 257 4.72 19.13 22.59
CA GLN A 257 4.47 18.42 23.85
C GLN A 257 3.15 18.83 24.52
N SER A 258 2.82 20.13 24.54
CA SER A 258 1.58 20.65 25.13
C SER A 258 0.30 20.20 24.40
N LYS A 259 0.45 19.73 23.15
CA LYS A 259 -0.61 19.23 22.28
C LYS A 259 -0.52 17.71 22.06
N ALA A 260 0.15 16.98 22.95
CA ALA A 260 0.37 15.55 22.78
C ALA A 260 -0.94 14.75 22.65
N ILE A 261 -0.95 13.80 21.71
CA ILE A 261 -2.07 12.89 21.44
C ILE A 261 -2.29 11.93 22.60
N HIS A 262 -3.55 11.70 22.97
CA HIS A 262 -3.91 10.65 23.93
C HIS A 262 -3.72 9.26 23.31
N THR A 263 -3.28 8.28 24.11
CA THR A 263 -3.00 6.91 23.62
C THR A 263 -4.16 6.25 22.88
N GLU A 264 -5.41 6.61 23.20
CA GLU A 264 -6.63 6.09 22.57
C GLU A 264 -6.72 6.42 21.06
N ARG A 265 -6.12 7.53 20.64
CA ARG A 265 -6.15 8.00 19.24
C ARG A 265 -4.92 7.57 18.44
N LEU A 266 -4.03 6.76 19.02
CA LEU A 266 -2.78 6.36 18.36
C LEU A 266 -2.99 5.71 16.98
N SER A 267 -4.10 5.00 16.75
CA SER A 267 -4.43 4.42 15.45
C SER A 267 -4.50 5.44 14.33
N GLU A 268 -4.95 6.66 14.63
CA GLU A 268 -5.11 7.73 13.65
C GLU A 268 -3.76 8.24 13.13
N PHE A 269 -2.67 8.05 13.90
CA PHE A 269 -1.36 8.62 13.63
C PHE A 269 -0.29 7.57 13.33
N GLU A 270 -0.67 6.34 13.00
CA GLU A 270 0.25 5.27 12.64
C GLU A 270 1.19 5.68 11.48
N GLY A 271 2.49 5.49 11.70
CA GLY A 271 3.58 5.90 10.81
C GLY A 271 4.02 7.36 10.97
N MET A 272 3.32 8.15 11.79
CA MET A 272 3.66 9.55 12.04
C MET A 272 4.55 9.71 13.26
N LYS A 273 5.47 10.67 13.21
CA LYS A 273 6.31 11.07 14.34
C LYS A 273 5.65 12.20 15.11
N ILE A 274 5.10 11.91 16.28
CA ILE A 274 4.27 12.84 17.07
C ILE A 274 4.58 12.75 18.55
N TRP A 275 4.11 13.74 19.32
CA TRP A 275 4.02 13.68 20.77
C TRP A 275 2.78 12.90 21.23
N VAL A 276 2.97 11.97 22.15
CA VAL A 276 1.94 11.14 22.77
C VAL A 276 2.03 11.29 24.28
N LYS A 277 0.88 11.38 24.97
CA LYS A 277 0.80 11.44 26.43
C LYS A 277 0.06 10.23 26.99
N GLY A 278 0.52 9.76 28.15
CA GLY A 278 -0.10 8.67 28.89
C GLY A 278 0.50 8.53 30.29
N TYR A 279 0.19 7.44 30.96
CA TYR A 279 0.78 7.05 32.24
C TYR A 279 1.66 5.83 32.05
N ILE A 280 2.80 5.79 32.74
CA ILE A 280 3.67 4.61 32.78
C ILE A 280 2.97 3.55 33.62
N VAL A 281 2.57 2.43 33.03
CA VAL A 281 1.82 1.38 33.74
C VAL A 281 2.66 0.15 34.07
N GLY A 282 3.79 -0.05 33.39
CA GLY A 282 4.62 -1.23 33.64
C GLY A 282 5.84 -1.35 32.74
N GLY A 283 6.61 -2.40 32.99
CA GLY A 283 7.81 -2.79 32.25
C GLY A 283 7.68 -4.22 31.74
N ASP A 284 8.78 -4.77 31.21
CA ASP A 284 8.84 -6.16 30.72
C ASP A 284 7.72 -6.53 29.73
N ILE A 285 7.23 -5.55 28.97
CA ILE A 285 6.13 -5.72 28.01
C ILE A 285 6.57 -6.61 26.84
N SER A 286 5.71 -7.56 26.50
CA SER A 286 5.82 -8.46 25.35
C SER A 286 4.47 -8.55 24.63
N SER A 287 4.36 -9.44 23.65
CA SER A 287 3.09 -9.68 22.95
C SER A 287 1.95 -10.03 23.88
N ASP A 288 2.22 -10.85 24.89
CA ASP A 288 1.17 -11.50 25.67
C ASP A 288 1.13 -10.99 27.12
N THR A 289 2.22 -10.39 27.61
CA THR A 289 2.37 -10.06 29.03
C THR A 289 2.91 -8.67 29.25
N ILE A 290 2.55 -8.07 30.39
CA ILE A 290 3.16 -6.87 30.94
C ILE A 290 3.41 -7.14 32.42
N ARG A 291 4.57 -6.71 32.93
CA ARG A 291 4.80 -6.65 34.36
C ARG A 291 4.42 -5.26 34.87
N PHE A 292 3.51 -5.20 35.84
CA PHE A 292 3.02 -3.91 36.38
C PHE A 292 3.77 -3.47 37.65
N THR A 293 4.53 -4.37 38.28
CA THR A 293 5.26 -4.12 39.53
C THR A 293 6.70 -4.62 39.46
N PRO A 294 7.64 -4.01 40.20
CA PRO A 294 9.03 -4.49 40.24
C PRO A 294 9.14 -5.90 40.84
N PRO A 295 10.25 -6.64 40.59
CA PRO A 295 11.43 -6.21 39.83
C PRO A 295 11.22 -6.28 38.32
N PHE A 296 11.68 -5.26 37.61
CA PHE A 296 11.72 -5.22 36.14
C PHE A 296 13.09 -5.69 35.66
N VAL A 297 13.15 -6.36 34.50
CA VAL A 297 14.39 -6.94 33.97
C VAL A 297 14.73 -6.46 32.56
N LYS A 298 13.80 -5.82 31.85
CA LYS A 298 14.00 -5.29 30.49
C LYS A 298 14.10 -3.76 30.53
N ALA A 299 15.30 -3.25 30.25
CA ALA A 299 15.55 -1.81 30.24
C ALA A 299 15.13 -1.12 28.92
N SER A 300 14.99 -1.88 27.84
CA SER A 300 14.80 -1.35 26.49
C SER A 300 13.40 -0.87 26.15
N HIS A 301 12.43 -1.00 27.07
CA HIS A 301 11.06 -0.61 26.83
C HIS A 301 10.26 -0.42 28.12
N MET A 302 9.22 0.40 28.03
CA MET A 302 8.17 0.52 29.04
C MET A 302 6.78 0.43 28.38
N ALA A 303 5.75 0.26 29.20
CA ALA A 303 4.35 0.29 28.77
C ALA A 303 3.68 1.57 29.26
N ILE A 304 2.93 2.22 28.36
CA ILE A 304 2.09 3.38 28.70
C ILE A 304 0.61 3.08 28.42
N ALA A 305 -0.30 3.74 29.13
CA ALA A 305 -1.74 3.65 28.90
C ALA A 305 -2.44 4.99 29.17
N ALA A 306 -3.74 5.05 28.85
CA ALA A 306 -4.58 6.22 29.13
C ALA A 306 -4.82 6.44 30.63
N ASP A 307 -4.87 5.35 31.41
CA ASP A 307 -5.14 5.35 32.84
C ASP A 307 -3.96 4.70 33.61
N PRO A 308 -3.50 5.27 34.73
CA PRO A 308 -2.38 4.72 35.51
C PRO A 308 -2.68 3.35 36.14
N SER A 309 -3.95 3.03 36.34
CA SER A 309 -4.44 1.75 36.86
C SER A 309 -4.79 0.73 35.77
N GLU A 310 -4.57 1.05 34.48
CA GLU A 310 -4.85 0.12 33.39
C GLU A 310 -4.03 -1.18 33.52
N ARG A 311 -4.70 -2.32 33.34
CA ARG A 311 -4.10 -3.66 33.42
C ARG A 311 -4.42 -4.54 32.21
N LEU A 312 -5.26 -4.07 31.29
CA LEU A 312 -5.60 -4.78 30.07
C LEU A 312 -4.49 -4.59 29.04
N ARG A 313 -3.80 -5.68 28.70
CA ARG A 313 -2.70 -5.70 27.73
C ARG A 313 -3.02 -4.93 26.44
N VAL A 314 -4.22 -5.11 25.89
CA VAL A 314 -4.67 -4.48 24.63
C VAL A 314 -4.76 -2.95 24.72
N LYS A 315 -4.85 -2.39 25.93
CA LYS A 315 -4.90 -0.94 26.19
C LYS A 315 -3.55 -0.36 26.63
N CYS A 316 -2.52 -1.20 26.67
CA CYS A 316 -1.16 -0.81 27.01
C CYS A 316 -0.28 -0.80 25.75
N PHE A 317 0.42 0.31 25.54
CA PHE A 317 1.22 0.56 24.35
C PHE A 317 2.70 0.48 24.70
N GLY A 318 3.46 -0.28 23.92
CA GLY A 318 4.90 -0.39 24.10
C GLY A 318 5.62 0.88 23.66
N VAL A 319 6.57 1.34 24.46
CA VAL A 319 7.43 2.49 24.17
C VAL A 319 8.86 2.01 24.13
N ASN A 320 9.52 2.18 22.98
CA ASN A 320 10.93 1.86 22.84
C ASN A 320 11.79 2.83 23.67
N LEU A 321 12.78 2.33 24.41
CA LEU A 321 13.78 3.12 25.10
C LEU A 321 15.15 2.84 24.47
N PRO A 322 15.55 3.63 23.45
CA PRO A 322 16.84 3.46 22.81
C PRO A 322 17.98 3.54 23.82
N SER A 323 18.99 2.70 23.62
CA SER A 323 20.19 2.68 24.48
C SER A 323 20.85 4.06 24.56
N GLY A 324 21.47 4.34 25.71
CA GLY A 324 22.02 5.65 26.04
C GLY A 324 21.00 6.50 26.81
N LYS A 325 21.07 7.83 26.64
CA LYS A 325 20.41 8.82 27.52
C LYS A 325 18.94 8.53 27.84
N ILE A 326 18.14 8.08 26.88
CA ILE A 326 16.71 7.80 27.12
C ILE A 326 16.56 6.57 28.02
N GLN A 327 17.20 5.46 27.68
CA GLN A 327 17.16 4.25 28.50
C GLN A 327 17.75 4.49 29.89
N ASP A 328 18.87 5.19 29.98
CA ASP A 328 19.60 5.46 31.22
C ASP A 328 18.82 6.35 32.20
N GLN A 329 17.79 7.07 31.73
CA GLN A 329 16.97 7.98 32.55
C GLN A 329 15.54 7.46 32.80
N PHE A 330 14.99 6.65 31.89
CA PHE A 330 13.58 6.30 31.92
C PHE A 330 13.31 4.80 32.04
N SER A 331 14.34 3.95 32.02
CA SER A 331 14.19 2.51 32.23
C SER A 331 13.60 2.19 33.60
N LEU A 332 12.59 1.33 33.64
CA LEU A 332 11.99 0.88 34.91
C LEU A 332 12.88 -0.08 35.69
N VAL A 333 13.94 -0.64 35.08
CA VAL A 333 14.95 -1.42 35.80
C VAL A 333 15.71 -0.52 36.79
N ALA A 334 16.09 0.67 36.34
CA ALA A 334 16.79 1.65 37.17
C ALA A 334 15.82 2.53 37.98
N PHE A 335 14.64 2.84 37.43
CA PHE A 335 13.67 3.76 38.02
C PHE A 335 12.27 3.11 38.18
N PRO A 336 12.13 2.06 39.00
CA PRO A 336 10.84 1.37 39.18
C PRO A 336 9.74 2.28 39.75
N GLY A 337 10.11 3.34 40.49
CA GLY A 337 9.19 4.34 41.03
C GLY A 337 8.54 5.27 40.00
N ASN A 338 8.88 5.13 38.70
CA ASN A 338 8.21 5.87 37.64
C ASN A 338 6.85 5.27 37.24
N VAL A 339 6.53 4.05 37.68
CA VAL A 339 5.19 3.48 37.48
C VAL A 339 4.14 4.38 38.14
N GLY A 340 3.08 4.68 37.40
CA GLY A 340 1.99 5.57 37.79
C GLY A 340 2.21 7.04 37.42
N LYS A 341 3.42 7.45 37.01
CA LYS A 341 3.69 8.84 36.59
C LYS A 341 3.17 9.12 35.19
N ARG A 342 2.82 10.38 34.94
CA ARG A 342 2.53 10.86 33.58
C ARG A 342 3.82 10.95 32.77
N VAL A 343 3.70 10.65 31.49
CA VAL A 343 4.80 10.69 30.54
C VAL A 343 4.33 11.26 29.21
N TRP A 344 5.21 12.05 28.60
CA TRP A 344 5.13 12.50 27.21
C TRP A 344 6.27 11.87 26.43
N VAL A 345 5.92 11.23 25.31
CA VAL A 345 6.86 10.53 24.45
C VAL A 345 6.74 11.11 23.06
N LYS A 346 7.87 11.50 22.45
CA LYS A 346 7.95 11.84 21.03
C LYS A 346 8.58 10.68 20.27
N GLY A 347 7.88 10.17 19.27
CA GLY A 347 8.39 9.09 18.45
C GLY A 347 7.44 8.71 17.32
N THR A 348 7.83 7.72 16.54
CA THR A 348 7.01 7.20 15.44
C THR A 348 5.99 6.21 15.96
N VAL A 349 4.71 6.42 15.69
CA VAL A 349 3.68 5.44 16.03
C VAL A 349 3.78 4.26 15.06
N VAL A 350 3.81 3.03 15.57
CA VAL A 350 3.90 1.82 14.75
C VAL A 350 2.74 0.88 15.04
N PRO A 351 2.17 0.21 14.02
CA PRO A 351 1.03 -0.68 14.20
C PRO A 351 1.39 -1.94 15.01
N SER A 352 2.67 -2.32 15.03
CA SER A 352 3.18 -3.46 15.79
C SER A 352 4.53 -3.15 16.42
N TYR A 353 4.58 -3.22 17.75
CA TYR A 353 5.75 -3.20 18.60
C TYR A 353 5.43 -3.93 19.90
N LEU A 354 6.21 -4.98 20.20
CA LEU A 354 5.99 -5.84 21.36
C LEU A 354 4.58 -6.43 21.40
N GLY A 355 3.99 -6.76 20.23
CA GLY A 355 2.68 -7.40 20.05
C GLY A 355 1.45 -6.52 20.27
N GLY A 356 1.60 -5.20 20.16
CA GLY A 356 0.48 -4.29 19.93
C GLY A 356 0.96 -3.00 19.26
N ARG A 357 0.08 -2.02 19.10
CA ARG A 357 0.50 -0.67 18.69
C ARG A 357 1.51 -0.10 19.70
N GLY A 358 2.47 0.67 19.23
CA GLY A 358 3.48 1.27 20.09
C GLY A 358 4.16 2.48 19.48
N ILE A 359 5.21 2.96 20.16
CA ILE A 359 6.01 4.11 19.76
C ILE A 359 7.45 3.65 19.57
N ASN A 360 7.93 3.64 18.32
CA ASN A 360 9.25 3.16 17.93
C ASN A 360 9.67 3.70 16.54
N PRO A 361 10.84 4.35 16.39
CA PRO A 361 11.77 4.75 17.45
C PRO A 361 11.24 5.94 18.26
N VAL A 362 11.69 6.03 19.50
CA VAL A 362 11.47 7.19 20.38
C VAL A 362 12.66 8.12 20.28
N THR A 363 12.41 9.44 20.26
CA THR A 363 13.46 10.45 20.20
C THR A 363 13.48 11.38 21.40
N GLU A 364 12.36 11.55 22.11
CA GLU A 364 12.28 12.41 23.30
C GLU A 364 11.31 11.80 24.31
N VAL A 365 11.61 11.93 25.61
CA VAL A 365 10.77 11.49 26.71
C VAL A 365 10.82 12.55 27.81
N VAL A 366 9.65 12.87 28.37
CA VAL A 366 9.49 13.75 29.53
C VAL A 366 8.56 13.06 30.52
N VAL A 367 8.95 12.97 31.78
CA VAL A 367 8.14 12.38 32.87
C VAL A 367 7.81 13.48 33.88
N GLU A 368 6.59 13.46 34.41
CA GLU A 368 6.15 14.37 35.49
C GLU A 368 6.72 14.00 36.85
#